data_AF-A0A3A9BZV8-F1
#
_entry.id   AF-A0A3A9BZV8-F1
#
_cell.length_a   1.000
_cell.length_b   1.000
_cell.length_c   1.000
_cell.angle_alpha   90.00
_cell.angle_beta   90.00
_cell.angle_gamma   90.00
#
_symmetry.space_group_name_H-M   'P 1'
#
loop_
_entity.id
_entity.type
_entity.pdbx_description
1 polymer ?
#
loop_
_entity_poly.entity_id
_entity_poly.type
_entity_poly.pdbx_seq_one_letter_code
_entity_poly.pdbx_strand_id
1 'polypeptide(L)'
;MKGEYREISADLLALAHGNAWSIENMEAHEAGGRSVDYIGSRTEGNIVYDYYRDSAGAFWYQNRAIINGEIVSMEKYIFGHEVSRNRAQKW
;
A
#
# COMPACT_ATOMS: atom_id res chain seq x y z
N MET A 1 -1.44 6.80 -5.66
CA MET A 1 -2.80 7.21 -5.31
C MET A 1 -2.87 7.39 -3.80
N LYS A 2 -3.19 8.58 -3.28
CA LYS A 2 -3.52 8.73 -1.85
C LYS A 2 -4.98 8.35 -1.69
N GLY A 3 -5.25 7.06 -1.47
CA GLY A 3 -6.60 6.59 -1.13
C GLY A 3 -7.01 7.15 0.23
N GLU A 4 -8.20 7.74 0.30
CA GLU A 4 -8.86 7.99 1.58
C GLU A 4 -9.02 6.67 2.34
N TYR A 5 -8.84 6.68 3.66
CA TYR A 5 -8.99 5.48 4.47
C TYR A 5 -10.43 4.98 4.36
N ARG A 6 -10.60 3.75 3.87
CA ARG A 6 -11.86 3.01 3.89
C ARG A 6 -11.59 1.65 4.51
N GLU A 7 -12.33 1.30 5.55
CA GLU A 7 -12.19 -0.02 6.16
C GLU A 7 -12.43 -1.14 5.12
N ILE A 8 -11.51 -2.11 5.07
CA ILE A 8 -11.66 -3.30 4.23
C ILE A 8 -12.74 -4.21 4.80
N SER A 9 -13.59 -4.78 3.95
CA SER A 9 -14.59 -5.76 4.40
C SER A 9 -13.93 -7.02 4.95
N ALA A 10 -14.61 -7.71 5.88
CA ALA A 10 -14.10 -8.94 6.47
C ALA A 10 -13.79 -10.03 5.43
N ASP A 11 -14.64 -10.18 4.40
CA ASP A 11 -14.43 -11.16 3.32
C ASP A 11 -13.18 -10.85 2.50
N LEU A 12 -12.98 -9.57 2.13
CA LEU A 12 -11.81 -9.15 1.37
C LEU A 12 -10.54 -9.23 2.21
N LEU A 13 -10.64 -8.92 3.50
CA LEU A 13 -9.52 -9.07 4.42
C LEU A 13 -9.11 -10.53 4.55
N ALA A 14 -10.06 -11.45 4.70
CA ALA A 14 -9.74 -12.89 4.79
C ALA A 14 -9.03 -13.42 3.54
N LEU A 15 -9.36 -12.87 2.36
CA LEU A 15 -8.69 -13.23 1.11
C LEU A 15 -7.31 -12.57 0.97
N ALA A 16 -7.18 -11.29 1.31
CA ALA A 16 -5.94 -10.55 1.12
C ALA A 16 -4.89 -10.85 2.21
N HIS A 17 -5.33 -11.09 3.44
CA HIS A 17 -4.45 -11.29 4.59
C HIS A 17 -3.61 -12.56 4.44
N GLY A 18 -2.29 -12.40 4.39
CA GLY A 18 -1.34 -13.49 4.16
C GLY A 18 -1.12 -13.85 2.68
N ASN A 19 -1.96 -13.37 1.75
CA ASN A 19 -1.81 -13.58 0.31
C ASN A 19 -1.33 -12.33 -0.44
N ALA A 20 -1.34 -11.17 0.22
CA ALA A 20 -0.91 -9.91 -0.37
C ALA A 20 0.62 -9.74 -0.34
N TRP A 21 1.18 -9.26 -1.45
CA TRP A 21 2.59 -8.87 -1.56
C TRP A 21 2.75 -7.37 -1.40
N SER A 22 3.94 -6.89 -0.97
CA SER A 22 4.19 -5.45 -0.98
C SER A 22 4.08 -4.92 -2.41
N ILE A 23 3.32 -3.82 -2.60
CA ILE A 23 3.14 -3.17 -3.89
C ILE A 23 4.47 -2.69 -4.49
N GLU A 24 5.48 -2.47 -3.65
CA GLU A 24 6.83 -2.09 -4.08
C GLU A 24 7.53 -3.20 -4.87
N ASN A 25 7.10 -4.45 -4.70
CA ASN A 25 7.66 -5.62 -5.38
C ASN A 25 6.90 -5.97 -6.67
N MET A 26 5.91 -5.18 -7.10
CA MET A 26 5.14 -5.48 -8.32
C MET A 26 6.02 -5.71 -9.55
N GLU A 27 7.07 -4.91 -9.75
CA GLU A 27 7.98 -5.09 -10.89
C GLU A 27 8.70 -6.45 -10.83
N ALA A 28 9.18 -6.85 -9.65
CA ALA A 28 9.86 -8.13 -9.45
C ALA A 28 8.93 -9.35 -9.63
N HIS A 29 7.62 -9.13 -9.50
CA HIS A 29 6.57 -10.13 -9.71
C HIS A 29 5.92 -10.04 -11.11
N GLU A 30 6.57 -9.38 -12.07
CA GLU A 30 6.07 -9.22 -13.45
C GLU A 30 4.68 -8.56 -13.51
N ALA A 31 4.37 -7.74 -12.51
CA ALA A 31 3.10 -7.06 -12.31
C ALA A 31 3.19 -5.53 -12.44
N GLY A 32 4.38 -4.96 -12.65
CA GLY A 32 4.61 -3.51 -12.66
C GLY A 32 3.78 -2.69 -13.67
N GLY A 33 3.24 -3.34 -14.71
CA GLY A 33 2.34 -2.71 -15.69
C GLY A 33 0.84 -2.89 -15.40
N ARG A 34 0.47 -3.62 -14.34
CA ARG A 34 -0.93 -3.90 -14.02
C ARG A 34 -1.54 -2.74 -13.25
N SER A 35 -2.78 -2.39 -13.59
CA SER A 35 -3.57 -1.47 -12.78
C SER A 35 -3.91 -2.12 -11.45
N VAL A 36 -3.97 -1.30 -10.40
CA VAL A 36 -4.36 -1.72 -9.06
C VAL A 36 -5.57 -0.92 -8.60
N ASP A 37 -6.55 -1.63 -8.05
CA ASP A 37 -7.75 -1.05 -7.45
C ASP A 37 -7.65 -1.13 -5.93
N TYR A 38 -7.93 -0.02 -5.27
CA TYR A 38 -7.97 0.04 -3.81
C TYR A 38 -9.22 -0.67 -3.27
N ILE A 39 -8.99 -1.71 -2.45
CA ILE A 39 -10.08 -2.54 -1.91
C ILE A 39 -10.40 -2.21 -0.45
N GLY A 40 -9.51 -1.51 0.26
CA GLY A 40 -9.74 -1.02 1.61
C GLY A 40 -8.48 -1.09 2.45
N SER A 41 -8.59 -0.70 3.72
CA SER A 41 -7.49 -0.69 4.67
C SER A 41 -7.91 -1.29 6.00
N ARG A 42 -6.93 -1.75 6.77
CA ARG A 42 -7.09 -2.02 8.20
C ARG A 42 -6.05 -1.25 8.99
N THR A 43 -6.34 -1.00 10.26
CA THR A 43 -5.38 -0.44 11.21
C THR A 43 -4.89 -1.52 12.18
N GLU A 44 -3.61 -1.48 12.51
CA GLU A 44 -3.03 -2.21 13.62
C GLU A 44 -2.07 -1.28 14.36
N GLY A 45 -2.45 -0.89 15.59
CA GLY A 45 -1.76 0.17 16.31
C GLY A 45 -1.78 1.49 15.52
N ASN A 46 -0.60 2.03 15.23
CA ASN A 46 -0.42 3.24 14.43
C ASN A 46 -0.10 2.98 12.95
N ILE A 47 -0.21 1.74 12.49
CA ILE A 47 0.05 1.35 11.11
C ILE A 47 -1.27 1.15 10.37
N VAL A 48 -1.36 1.70 9.17
CA VAL A 48 -2.45 1.50 8.22
C VAL A 48 -1.94 0.57 7.12
N TYR A 49 -2.59 -0.58 6.95
CA TYR A 49 -2.32 -1.49 5.84
C TYR A 49 -3.37 -1.23 4.77
N ASP A 50 -2.96 -0.63 3.66
CA ASP A 50 -3.79 -0.43 2.49
C ASP A 50 -3.69 -1.66 1.59
N TYR A 51 -4.83 -2.20 1.19
CA TYR A 51 -4.91 -3.37 0.32
C TYR A 51 -5.43 -2.98 -1.06
N TYR A 52 -4.89 -3.66 -2.06
CA TYR A 52 -5.21 -3.49 -3.46
C TYR A 52 -5.41 -4.83 -4.14
N ARG A 53 -6.15 -4.82 -5.24
CA ARG A 53 -6.26 -5.95 -6.16
C ARG A 53 -5.82 -5.50 -7.54
N ASP A 54 -4.93 -6.25 -8.19
CA ASP A 54 -4.53 -5.93 -9.56
C ASP A 54 -5.52 -6.48 -10.60
N SER A 55 -5.35 -6.06 -11.85
CA SER A 55 -6.15 -6.52 -12.99
C SER A 55 -6.05 -8.03 -13.27
N ALA A 56 -5.04 -8.73 -12.74
CA ALA A 56 -4.90 -10.18 -12.80
C ALA A 56 -5.49 -10.89 -11.57
N GLY A 57 -6.06 -10.13 -10.63
CA GLY A 57 -6.70 -10.63 -9.42
C GLY A 57 -5.76 -10.88 -8.24
N ALA A 58 -4.46 -10.56 -8.35
CA ALA A 58 -3.50 -10.71 -7.26
C ALA A 58 -3.67 -9.60 -6.21
N PHE A 59 -3.35 -9.93 -4.95
CA PHE A 59 -3.46 -9.00 -3.84
C PHE A 59 -2.13 -8.30 -3.56
N TRP A 60 -2.22 -7.00 -3.27
CA TRP A 60 -1.07 -6.16 -2.95
C TRP A 60 -1.37 -5.35 -1.70
N TYR A 61 -0.32 -4.95 -0.98
CA TYR A 61 -0.45 -4.04 0.15
C TYR A 61 0.60 -2.93 0.14
N GLN A 62 0.25 -1.81 0.76
CA GLN A 62 1.16 -0.73 1.10
C GLN A 62 0.94 -0.35 2.57
N ASN A 63 2.00 0.07 3.26
CA ASN A 63 1.89 0.58 4.62
C ASN A 63 1.92 2.11 4.65
N ARG A 64 1.03 2.68 5.46
CA ARG A 64 1.02 4.07 5.92
C ARG A 64 1.05 4.07 7.44
N ALA A 65 1.20 5.24 8.07
CA ALA A 65 1.19 5.38 9.51
C ALA A 65 0.31 6.53 9.97
N ILE A 66 -0.11 6.49 11.24
CA ILE A 66 -0.89 7.54 11.89
C ILE A 66 0.05 8.29 12.85
N ILE A 67 0.19 9.61 12.64
CA ILE A 67 0.94 10.51 13.53
C ILE A 67 0.01 11.68 13.89
N ASN A 68 -0.21 11.93 15.19
CA ASN A 68 -1.06 13.02 15.66
C ASN A 68 -2.47 13.06 15.02
N GLY A 69 -3.03 11.88 14.71
CA GLY A 69 -4.34 11.74 14.06
C GLY A 69 -4.31 11.86 12.52
N GLU A 70 -3.16 12.14 11.92
CA GLU A 70 -3.01 12.24 10.47
C GLU A 70 -2.38 10.98 9.86
N ILE A 71 -2.94 10.51 8.75
CA ILE A 71 -2.36 9.42 7.97
C ILE A 71 -1.24 9.96 7.07
N VAL A 72 -0.04 9.43 7.24
CA VAL A 72 1.17 9.79 6.50
C VAL A 72 1.78 8.59 5.79
N SER A 73 2.65 8.83 4.80
CA SER A 73 3.45 7.77 4.20
C SER A 73 4.40 7.13 5.22
N MET A 74 4.78 5.87 4.98
CA MET A 74 5.76 5.19 5.82
C MET A 74 7.13 5.90 5.79
N GLU A 75 7.51 6.49 4.65
CA GLU A 75 8.75 7.28 4.52
C GLU A 75 8.73 8.49 5.47
N LYS A 76 7.63 9.26 5.50
CA LYS A 76 7.48 10.39 6.43
C LYS A 76 7.47 9.91 7.89
N TYR A 77 6.88 8.75 8.17
CA TYR A 77 6.86 8.17 9.50
C TYR A 77 8.26 7.76 10.00
N ILE A 78 9.08 7.14 9.15
CA ILE A 78 10.42 6.67 9.53
C ILE A 78 11.43 7.82 9.53
N PHE A 79 11.39 8.71 8.53
CA PHE A 79 12.43 9.70 8.29
C PHE A 79 12.05 11.14 8.68
N GLY A 80 10.81 11.39 9.08
CA GLY A 80 10.30 12.72 9.42
C GLY A 80 10.06 13.65 8.22
N HIS A 81 10.34 13.21 7.00
CA HIS A 81 10.12 13.94 5.76
C HIS A 81 9.75 12.99 4.61
N GLU A 82 9.07 13.49 3.58
CA GLU A 82 8.83 12.71 2.36
C GLU A 82 10.15 12.57 1.58
N VAL A 83 10.53 11.35 1.26
CA VAL A 83 11.67 11.08 0.39
C VAL A 83 11.17 11.14 -1.04
N SER A 84 11.60 12.15 -1.81
CA SER A 84 11.31 12.16 -3.24
C SER A 84 12.08 11.01 -3.88
N ARG A 85 11.38 9.99 -4.38
CA ARG A 85 11.95 9.02 -5.32
C ARG A 85 12.27 9.76 -6.61
N ASN A 86 13.40 10.44 -6.67
CA ASN A 86 14.03 10.76 -7.93
C ASN A 86 14.30 9.41 -8.59
N ARG A 87 13.42 8.98 -9.49
CA ARG A 87 13.71 7.90 -10.44
C ARG A 87 15.05 8.27 -11.04
N ALA A 88 16.09 7.52 -10.70
CA ALA A 88 17.40 7.70 -11.27
C ALA A 88 17.22 7.78 -12.78
N GLN A 89 17.57 8.94 -13.33
CA GLN A 89 17.67 9.17 -14.76
C GLN A 89 18.54 8.03 -15.29
N LYS A 90 17.96 7.22 -16.19
CA LYS A 90 18.69 6.13 -16.86
C LYS A 90 19.96 6.75 -17.47
N TRP A 91 21.13 6.26 -17.02
CA TRP A 91 22.39 6.48 -17.70
C TRP A 91 22.49 5.52 -18.88
#